data_AF-A0A525J5R0-F1
#
_entry.id   AF-A0A525J5R0-F1
#
_cell.length_a   1.000
_cell.length_b   1.000
_cell.length_c   1.000
_cell.angle_alpha   90.00
_cell.angle_beta   90.00
_cell.angle_gamma   90.00
#
_symmetry.space_group_name_H-M   'P 1'
#
loop_
_entity.id
_entity.type
_entity.pdbx_description
1 polymer ?
#
loop_
_entity_poly.entity_id
_entity_poly.type
_entity_poly.pdbx_seq_one_letter_code
_entity_poly.pdbx_strand_id
1 'polypeptide(L)'
;MSREFEQLRERVLGGGIGRTHAARYIAELRDHVEDLLAEEREAGRPPKEALARAMQRLGDVDALAEAMIARRELQAWSARAPVAAFVVAPLVMLGLVIALWIAALAALCVAARHAGWAPSDLARWTGRVASGAARLSNTSLPVLMGWILAGTAVRQRAPAGWPMLGLVVLAAVGAAVQVSVTVPFAGAPGELSLSTGLAGYWGRFALDLAATTAPYGLVSVWRGAHGSGREA
;
A
#
# COMPACT_ATOMS: atom_id res chain seq x y z
N MET A 1 9.62 0.70 30.48
CA MET A 1 9.55 1.87 29.57
C MET A 1 9.52 1.49 28.09
N SER A 2 10.63 1.10 27.44
CA SER A 2 10.62 0.86 25.97
C SER A 2 9.64 -0.24 25.53
N ARG A 3 9.47 -1.30 26.33
CA ARG A 3 8.55 -2.42 26.04
C ARG A 3 7.07 -2.02 26.13
N GLU A 4 6.67 -1.22 27.12
CA GLU A 4 5.28 -0.77 27.30
C GLU A 4 4.87 0.19 26.18
N PHE A 5 5.73 1.15 25.82
CA PHE A 5 5.48 2.04 24.69
C PHE A 5 5.46 1.29 23.35
N GLU A 6 6.25 0.23 23.21
CA GLU A 6 6.17 -0.63 22.03
C GLU A 6 4.83 -1.38 21.99
N GLN A 7 4.39 -2.00 23.08
CA GLN A 7 3.08 -2.66 23.15
C GLN A 7 1.93 -1.69 22.86
N LEU A 8 1.98 -0.48 23.43
CA LEU A 8 1.02 0.58 23.14
C LEU A 8 1.02 0.93 21.65
N ARG A 9 2.20 1.10 21.04
CA ARG A 9 2.34 1.34 19.61
C ARG A 9 1.67 0.26 18.79
N GLU A 10 1.94 -0.99 19.12
CA GLU A 10 1.40 -2.14 18.40
C GLU A 10 -0.12 -2.20 18.49
N ARG A 11 -0.68 -1.92 19.67
CA ARG A 11 -2.12 -1.93 19.94
C ARG A 11 -2.84 -0.79 19.23
N VAL A 12 -2.27 0.42 19.28
CA VAL A 12 -2.81 1.61 18.63
C VAL A 12 -2.77 1.48 17.10
N LEU A 13 -1.68 0.94 16.54
CA LEU A 13 -1.59 0.63 15.11
C LEU A 13 -2.58 -0.49 14.71
N GLY A 14 -2.70 -1.54 15.51
CA GLY A 14 -3.66 -2.62 15.29
C GLY A 14 -5.12 -2.15 15.35
N GLY A 15 -5.40 -1.13 16.17
CA GLY A 15 -6.69 -0.43 16.23
C GLY A 15 -6.94 0.55 15.07
N GLY A 16 -6.04 0.62 14.09
CA GLY A 16 -6.25 1.39 12.86
C GLY A 16 -5.84 2.86 12.94
N ILE A 17 -5.12 3.28 13.98
CA ILE A 17 -4.59 4.64 14.08
C ILE A 17 -3.47 4.87 13.05
N GLY A 18 -3.47 6.06 12.44
CA GLY A 18 -2.45 6.44 11.47
C GLY A 18 -1.04 6.43 12.08
N ARG A 19 -0.06 5.91 11.34
CA ARG A 19 1.33 5.79 11.82
C ARG A 19 1.91 7.09 12.38
N THR A 20 1.67 8.21 11.70
CA THR A 20 2.14 9.53 12.15
C THR A 20 1.48 9.94 13.46
N HIS A 21 0.19 9.67 13.63
CA HIS A 21 -0.53 9.94 14.87
C HIS A 21 -0.05 9.05 16.01
N ALA A 22 0.13 7.74 15.75
CA ALA A 22 0.68 6.82 16.74
C ALA A 22 2.10 7.22 17.18
N ALA A 23 2.98 7.58 16.22
CA ALA A 23 4.34 8.01 16.53
C ALA A 23 4.37 9.32 17.33
N ARG A 24 3.55 10.31 16.94
CA ARG A 24 3.41 11.58 17.66
C ARG A 24 2.90 11.36 19.07
N TYR A 25 1.86 10.55 19.24
CA TYR A 25 1.29 10.26 20.55
C TYR A 25 2.28 9.57 21.49
N ILE A 26 3.06 8.60 20.99
CA ILE A 26 4.09 7.94 21.80
C ILE A 26 5.19 8.93 22.20
N ALA A 27 5.57 9.86 21.32
CA ALA A 27 6.52 10.92 21.67
C ALA A 27 5.94 11.81 22.77
N GLU A 28 4.70 12.28 22.62
CA GLU A 28 4.01 13.11 23.63
C GLU A 28 3.90 12.39 24.99
N LEU A 29 3.61 11.08 25.01
CA LEU A 29 3.60 10.31 26.26
C LEU A 29 4.98 10.13 26.88
N ARG A 30 6.03 9.99 26.05
CA ARG A 30 7.41 9.90 26.56
C ARG A 30 7.83 11.21 27.21
N ASP A 31 7.55 12.33 26.56
CA ASP A 31 7.81 13.66 27.09
C ASP A 31 7.07 13.84 28.42
N HIS A 32 5.78 13.45 28.48
CA HIS A 32 5.01 13.53 29.73
C HIS A 32 5.58 12.65 30.85
N VAL A 33 6.05 11.44 30.54
CA VAL A 33 6.72 10.59 31.54
C VAL A 33 8.03 11.22 32.00
N GLU A 34 8.78 11.86 31.11
CA GLU A 34 10.01 12.57 31.46
C GLU A 34 9.73 13.74 32.41
N ASP A 35 8.66 14.52 32.16
CA ASP A 35 8.20 15.59 33.06
C ASP A 35 7.80 15.04 34.44
N LEU A 36 6.97 13.98 34.47
CA LEU A 36 6.58 13.32 35.71
C LEU A 36 7.79 12.80 36.49
N LEU A 37 8.78 12.26 35.78
CA LEU A 37 9.97 11.71 36.40
C LEU A 37 10.89 12.81 36.96
N ALA A 38 10.89 14.02 36.35
CA ALA A 38 11.54 15.20 36.91
C ALA A 38 10.88 15.66 38.21
N GLU A 39 9.53 15.79 38.24
CA GLU A 39 8.77 16.14 39.46
C GLU A 39 9.08 15.16 40.61
N GLU A 40 9.11 13.86 40.30
CA GLU A 40 9.33 12.81 41.28
C GLU A 40 10.76 12.81 41.84
N ARG A 41 11.75 13.19 41.03
CA ARG A 41 13.14 13.38 41.46
C ARG A 41 13.31 14.64 42.30
N GLU A 42 12.64 15.74 41.95
CA GLU A 42 12.62 16.96 42.75
C GLU A 42 12.00 16.71 44.14
N ALA A 43 11.02 15.80 44.22
CA ALA A 43 10.47 15.31 45.48
C ALA A 43 11.43 14.38 46.27
N GLY A 44 12.68 14.22 45.83
CA GLY A 44 13.73 13.45 46.51
C GLY A 44 13.61 11.93 46.37
N ARG A 45 12.78 11.42 45.45
CA ARG A 45 12.58 9.97 45.30
C ARG A 45 13.72 9.32 44.53
N PRO A 46 14.13 8.09 44.91
CA PRO A 46 15.18 7.38 44.20
C PRO A 46 14.72 7.00 42.78
N PRO A 47 15.65 6.88 41.81
CA PRO A 47 15.30 6.77 40.38
C PRO A 47 14.33 5.63 40.02
N LYS A 48 14.42 4.47 40.68
CA LYS A 48 13.53 3.33 40.42
C LYS A 48 12.11 3.60 40.92
N GLU A 49 11.96 4.22 42.08
CA GLU A 49 10.65 4.56 42.65
C GLU A 49 10.00 5.72 41.90
N ALA A 50 10.80 6.73 41.50
CA ALA A 50 10.35 7.83 40.67
C ALA A 50 9.75 7.33 39.34
N LEU A 51 10.43 6.39 38.67
CA LEU A 51 9.92 5.77 37.44
C LEU A 51 8.64 4.97 37.68
N ALA A 52 8.59 4.14 38.73
CA ALA A 52 7.40 3.35 39.05
C ALA A 52 6.18 4.23 39.32
N ARG A 53 6.37 5.35 40.05
CA ARG A 53 5.29 6.31 40.32
C ARG A 53 4.91 7.13 39.09
N ALA A 54 5.87 7.54 38.27
CA ALA A 54 5.58 8.21 37.00
C ALA A 54 4.73 7.32 36.08
N MET A 55 5.07 6.02 35.96
CA MET A 55 4.28 5.05 35.21
C MET A 55 2.90 4.81 35.84
N GLN A 56 2.79 4.76 37.17
CA GLN A 56 1.51 4.64 37.85
C GLN A 56 0.60 5.87 37.62
N ARG A 57 1.18 7.07 37.56
CA ARG A 57 0.46 8.32 37.23
C ARG A 57 0.06 8.39 35.76
N LEU A 58 0.85 7.83 34.85
CA LEU A 58 0.52 7.72 33.43
C LEU A 58 -0.77 6.91 33.19
N GLY A 59 -1.03 5.94 34.07
CA GLY A 59 -2.22 5.11 34.05
C GLY A 59 -2.05 3.82 33.23
N ASP A 60 -3.18 3.15 32.98
CA ASP A 60 -3.20 1.90 32.24
C ASP A 60 -2.99 2.11 30.74
N VAL A 61 -2.04 1.35 30.19
CA VAL A 61 -1.66 1.39 28.77
C VAL A 61 -2.84 0.97 27.88
N ASP A 62 -3.66 0.02 28.33
CA ASP A 62 -4.82 -0.45 27.55
C ASP A 62 -5.91 0.63 27.49
N ALA A 63 -6.20 1.29 28.62
CA ALA A 63 -7.11 2.44 28.65
C ALA A 63 -6.64 3.60 27.75
N LEU A 64 -5.33 3.89 27.71
CA LEU A 64 -4.75 4.90 26.82
C LEU A 64 -4.94 4.51 25.34
N ALA A 65 -4.72 3.24 25.00
CA ALA A 65 -4.91 2.74 23.64
C ALA A 65 -6.37 2.85 23.20
N GLU A 66 -7.32 2.41 24.04
CA GLU A 66 -8.75 2.45 23.75
C GLU A 66 -9.25 3.89 23.56
N ALA A 67 -8.81 4.81 24.43
CA ALA A 67 -9.15 6.22 24.32
C ALA A 67 -8.69 6.84 22.98
N MET A 68 -7.55 6.41 22.44
CA MET A 68 -7.12 6.82 21.10
C MET A 68 -7.93 6.17 19.99
N ILE A 69 -8.13 4.85 20.05
CA ILE A 69 -8.79 4.05 19.01
C ILE A 69 -10.23 4.54 18.80
N ALA A 70 -10.89 4.96 19.89
CA ALA A 70 -12.22 5.57 19.86
C ALA A 70 -12.30 6.86 19.01
N ARG A 71 -11.18 7.57 18.80
CA ARG A 71 -11.14 8.83 18.06
C ARG A 71 -11.00 8.57 16.56
N ARG A 72 -12.12 8.66 15.84
CA ARG A 72 -12.21 8.41 14.39
C ARG A 72 -11.34 9.36 13.55
N GLU A 73 -11.05 10.56 14.04
CA GLU A 73 -10.14 11.52 13.37
C GLU A 73 -8.67 11.06 13.33
N LEU A 74 -8.26 10.21 14.28
CA LEU A 74 -6.90 9.67 14.37
C LEU A 74 -6.72 8.40 13.54
N GLN A 75 -7.84 7.80 13.09
CA GLN A 75 -7.83 6.59 12.29
C GLN A 75 -7.32 6.86 10.87
N ALA A 76 -6.47 5.96 10.39
CA ALA A 76 -6.03 5.97 9.00
C ALA A 76 -7.23 5.81 8.05
N TRP A 77 -7.12 6.35 6.84
CA TRP A 77 -8.17 6.21 5.83
C TRP A 77 -8.48 4.75 5.50
N SER A 78 -7.46 3.90 5.54
CA SER A 78 -7.56 2.44 5.38
C SER A 78 -8.31 1.72 6.50
N ALA A 79 -8.33 2.27 7.71
CA ALA A 79 -9.14 1.75 8.82
C ALA A 79 -10.59 2.26 8.72
N ARG A 80 -10.78 3.52 8.32
CA ARG A 80 -12.11 4.14 8.19
C ARG A 80 -12.92 3.59 7.03
N ALA A 81 -12.26 3.26 5.92
CA ALA A 81 -12.88 2.79 4.69
C ALA A 81 -11.99 1.74 4.01
N PRO A 82 -11.91 0.51 4.56
CA PRO A 82 -10.98 -0.51 4.07
C PRO A 82 -11.28 -0.92 2.62
N VAL A 83 -12.55 -0.98 2.22
CA VAL A 83 -12.95 -1.24 0.83
C VAL A 83 -12.39 -0.14 -0.09
N ALA A 84 -12.52 1.13 0.30
CA ALA A 84 -12.03 2.24 -0.51
C ALA A 84 -10.50 2.21 -0.65
N ALA A 85 -9.80 1.89 0.44
CA ALA A 85 -8.33 1.88 0.45
C ALA A 85 -7.70 0.65 -0.24
N PHE A 86 -8.28 -0.54 -0.06
CA PHE A 86 -7.67 -1.80 -0.52
C PHE A 86 -8.32 -2.36 -1.79
N VAL A 87 -9.53 -1.94 -2.16
CA VAL A 87 -10.20 -2.42 -3.37
C VAL A 87 -10.36 -1.30 -4.38
N VAL A 88 -11.00 -0.19 -4.01
CA VAL A 88 -11.32 0.88 -4.97
C VAL A 88 -10.09 1.65 -5.41
N ALA A 89 -9.28 2.15 -4.47
CA ALA A 89 -8.12 2.99 -4.79
C ALA A 89 -7.10 2.30 -5.71
N PRO A 90 -6.72 1.02 -5.51
CA PRO A 90 -5.84 0.31 -6.43
C PRO A 90 -6.43 0.16 -7.83
N LEU A 91 -7.74 -0.11 -7.95
CA LEU A 91 -8.39 -0.23 -9.26
C LEU A 91 -8.48 1.10 -10.00
N VAL A 92 -8.83 2.17 -9.28
CA VAL A 92 -8.86 3.53 -9.84
C VAL A 92 -7.47 3.94 -10.29
N MET A 93 -6.45 3.71 -9.48
CA MET A 93 -5.07 4.04 -9.83
C MET A 93 -4.56 3.19 -11.00
N LEU A 94 -4.90 1.91 -11.09
CA LEU A 94 -4.60 1.07 -12.27
C LEU A 94 -5.23 1.66 -13.53
N GLY A 95 -6.53 1.97 -13.49
CA GLY A 95 -7.26 2.57 -14.60
C GLY A 95 -6.71 3.93 -15.02
N LEU A 96 -6.35 4.78 -14.05
CA LEU A 96 -5.75 6.09 -14.30
C LEU A 96 -4.38 5.96 -14.97
N VAL A 97 -3.50 5.08 -14.48
CA VAL A 97 -2.19 4.86 -15.10
C VAL A 97 -2.37 4.38 -16.53
N ILE A 98 -3.29 3.44 -16.77
CA ILE A 98 -3.61 2.95 -18.12
C ILE A 98 -4.09 4.08 -19.03
N ALA A 99 -5.08 4.85 -18.57
CA ALA A 99 -5.64 5.97 -19.32
C ALA A 99 -4.58 7.04 -19.64
N LEU A 100 -3.71 7.37 -18.67
CA LEU A 100 -2.68 8.39 -18.83
C LEU A 100 -1.66 8.01 -19.91
N TRP A 101 -1.17 6.76 -19.93
CA TRP A 101 -0.19 6.39 -20.95
C TRP A 101 -0.84 6.26 -22.33
N ILE A 102 -2.08 5.78 -22.43
CA ILE A 102 -2.84 5.77 -23.68
C ILE A 102 -3.00 7.20 -24.22
N ALA A 103 -3.42 8.13 -23.36
CA ALA A 103 -3.55 9.54 -23.70
C ALA A 103 -2.21 10.16 -24.13
N ALA A 104 -1.12 9.84 -23.42
CA ALA A 104 0.22 10.31 -23.77
C ALA A 104 0.67 9.78 -25.14
N LEU A 105 0.42 8.50 -25.45
CA LEU A 105 0.72 7.91 -26.74
C LEU A 105 -0.10 8.56 -27.86
N ALA A 106 -1.40 8.77 -27.63
CA ALA A 106 -2.29 9.43 -28.59
C ALA A 106 -1.85 10.89 -28.86
N ALA A 107 -1.57 11.67 -27.82
CA ALA A 107 -1.10 13.04 -27.92
C ALA A 107 0.22 13.13 -28.70
N LEU A 108 1.12 12.18 -28.46
CA LEU A 108 2.40 12.14 -29.16
C LEU A 108 2.25 11.77 -30.64
N CYS A 109 1.37 10.83 -30.99
CA CYS A 109 1.04 10.54 -32.38
C CYS A 109 0.47 11.76 -33.11
N VAL A 110 -0.41 12.53 -32.45
CA VAL A 110 -0.95 13.78 -33.01
C VAL A 110 0.16 14.83 -33.19
N ALA A 111 1.02 15.02 -32.20
CA ALA A 111 2.12 15.98 -32.26
C ALA A 111 3.11 15.65 -33.39
N ALA A 112 3.50 14.38 -33.53
CA ALA A 112 4.41 13.94 -34.58
C ALA A 112 3.81 14.08 -35.98
N ARG A 113 2.50 13.87 -36.14
CA ARG A 113 1.78 14.17 -37.39
C ARG A 113 1.85 15.65 -37.74
N HIS A 114 1.65 16.54 -36.77
CA HIS A 114 1.78 17.99 -36.99
C HIS A 114 3.22 18.41 -37.31
N ALA A 115 4.22 17.69 -36.78
CA ALA A 115 5.64 17.92 -37.09
C ALA A 115 6.07 17.35 -38.46
N GLY A 116 5.16 16.75 -39.23
CA GLY A 116 5.45 16.22 -40.58
C GLY A 116 6.27 14.93 -40.58
N TRP A 117 6.26 14.15 -39.48
CA TRP A 117 6.99 12.89 -39.43
C TRP A 117 6.43 11.88 -40.44
N ALA A 118 7.34 11.19 -41.14
CA ALA A 118 6.94 10.12 -42.03
C ALA A 118 6.30 8.96 -41.21
N PRO A 119 5.27 8.29 -41.74
CA PRO A 119 4.62 7.17 -41.05
C PRO A 119 5.59 6.04 -40.64
N SER A 120 6.65 5.82 -41.43
CA SER A 120 7.69 4.83 -41.16
C SER A 120 8.53 5.14 -39.92
N ASP A 121 8.81 6.41 -39.67
CA ASP A 121 9.61 6.85 -38.52
C ASP A 121 8.77 6.82 -37.25
N LEU A 122 7.50 7.21 -37.38
CA LEU A 122 6.51 7.07 -36.33
C LEU A 122 6.38 5.61 -35.90
N ALA A 123 6.20 4.68 -36.84
CA ALA A 123 5.99 3.26 -36.56
C ALA A 123 7.15 2.61 -35.79
N ARG A 124 8.40 2.92 -36.16
CA ARG A 124 9.58 2.24 -35.61
C ARG A 124 9.85 2.59 -34.14
N TRP A 125 9.55 3.83 -33.73
CA TRP A 125 9.70 4.27 -32.35
C TRP A 125 8.42 4.00 -31.53
N THR A 126 7.24 4.37 -32.06
CA THR A 126 5.96 4.14 -31.36
C THR A 126 5.72 2.66 -31.10
N GLY A 127 6.14 1.76 -31.99
CA GLY A 127 6.00 0.34 -31.76
C GLY A 127 6.78 -0.19 -30.57
N ARG A 128 8.00 0.29 -30.35
CA ARG A 128 8.80 -0.09 -29.16
C ARG A 128 8.21 0.48 -27.88
N VAL A 129 7.78 1.74 -27.90
CA VAL A 129 7.18 2.39 -26.73
C VAL A 129 5.82 1.78 -26.40
N ALA A 130 4.97 1.58 -27.39
CA ALA A 130 3.64 1.01 -27.21
C ALA A 130 3.70 -0.46 -26.76
N SER A 131 4.57 -1.28 -27.36
CA SER A 131 4.75 -2.67 -26.90
C SER A 131 5.35 -2.73 -25.49
N GLY A 132 6.28 -1.84 -25.16
CA GLY A 132 6.81 -1.70 -23.81
C GLY A 132 5.74 -1.28 -22.80
N ALA A 133 4.91 -0.29 -23.13
CA ALA A 133 3.82 0.19 -22.29
C ALA A 133 2.72 -0.86 -22.11
N ALA A 134 2.37 -1.60 -23.17
CA ALA A 134 1.43 -2.71 -23.11
C ALA A 134 1.96 -3.83 -22.20
N ARG A 135 3.24 -4.22 -22.34
CA ARG A 135 3.88 -5.21 -21.44
C ARG A 135 3.90 -4.71 -19.99
N LEU A 136 4.26 -3.44 -19.78
CA LEU A 136 4.29 -2.85 -18.44
C LEU A 136 2.89 -2.89 -17.81
N SER A 137 1.86 -2.50 -18.55
CA SER A 137 0.48 -2.41 -18.08
C SER A 137 -0.15 -3.78 -17.83
N ASN A 138 0.07 -4.74 -18.73
CA ASN A 138 -0.52 -6.06 -18.63
C ASN A 138 0.29 -6.98 -17.69
N THR A 139 1.58 -6.67 -17.47
CA THR A 139 2.48 -7.51 -16.67
C THR A 139 2.90 -6.92 -15.35
N SER A 140 3.75 -5.91 -15.39
CA SER A 140 4.43 -5.45 -14.20
C SER A 140 3.52 -4.60 -13.31
N LEU A 141 2.61 -3.84 -13.89
CA LEU A 141 1.83 -2.84 -13.16
C LEU A 141 0.89 -3.46 -12.10
N PRO A 142 0.06 -4.48 -12.40
CA PRO A 142 -0.77 -5.13 -11.38
C PRO A 142 0.06 -5.75 -10.26
N VAL A 143 1.21 -6.34 -10.59
CA VAL A 143 2.14 -6.92 -9.62
C VAL A 143 2.73 -5.86 -8.70
N LEU A 144 3.26 -4.77 -9.25
CA LEU A 144 3.81 -3.65 -8.49
C LEU A 144 2.74 -3.01 -7.60
N MET A 145 1.52 -2.84 -8.11
CA MET A 145 0.40 -2.32 -7.32
C MET A 145 0.02 -3.28 -6.19
N GLY A 146 0.01 -4.58 -6.42
CA GLY A 146 -0.18 -5.58 -5.38
C GLY A 146 0.91 -5.54 -4.31
N TRP A 147 2.17 -5.30 -4.70
CA TRP A 147 3.27 -5.14 -3.74
C TRP A 147 3.15 -3.87 -2.91
N ILE A 148 2.75 -2.76 -3.52
CA ILE A 148 2.48 -1.51 -2.81
C ILE A 148 1.34 -1.72 -1.81
N LEU A 149 0.25 -2.39 -2.23
CA LEU A 149 -0.90 -2.73 -1.39
C LEU A 149 -0.53 -3.66 -0.23
N ALA A 150 0.23 -4.72 -0.49
CA ALA A 150 0.74 -5.61 0.54
C ALA A 150 1.64 -4.86 1.52
N GLY A 151 2.53 -4.01 1.01
CA GLY A 151 3.41 -3.18 1.82
C GLY A 151 2.65 -2.18 2.69
N THR A 152 1.61 -1.53 2.18
CA THR A 152 0.77 -0.62 2.96
C THR A 152 -0.03 -1.37 4.02
N ALA A 153 -0.62 -2.52 3.68
CA ALA A 153 -1.32 -3.38 4.62
C ALA A 153 -0.41 -3.85 5.77
N VAL A 154 0.79 -4.31 5.45
CA VAL A 154 1.82 -4.74 6.41
C VAL A 154 2.23 -3.60 7.32
N ARG A 155 2.47 -2.40 6.75
CA ARG A 155 2.90 -1.20 7.48
C ARG A 155 1.80 -0.65 8.40
N GLN A 156 0.54 -0.80 8.01
CA GLN A 156 -0.62 -0.32 8.76
C GLN A 156 -1.22 -1.38 9.69
N ARG A 157 -0.63 -2.58 9.76
CA ARG A 157 -1.16 -3.74 10.50
C ARG A 157 -2.64 -4.00 10.18
N ALA A 158 -3.04 -3.78 8.93
CA ALA A 158 -4.42 -3.96 8.51
C ALA A 158 -4.83 -5.43 8.65
N PRO A 159 -6.10 -5.72 9.03
CA PRO A 159 -6.60 -7.08 9.08
C PRO A 159 -6.51 -7.73 7.70
N ALA A 160 -6.03 -8.98 7.62
CA ALA A 160 -5.66 -9.64 6.37
C ALA A 160 -6.80 -9.76 5.34
N GLY A 161 -8.06 -9.78 5.79
CA GLY A 161 -9.22 -10.00 4.92
C GLY A 161 -9.35 -8.96 3.79
N TRP A 162 -9.24 -7.67 4.10
CA TRP A 162 -9.42 -6.61 3.09
C TRP A 162 -8.27 -6.50 2.09
N PRO A 163 -7.00 -6.51 2.51
CA PRO A 163 -5.88 -6.57 1.58
C PRO A 163 -5.95 -7.79 0.68
N MET A 164 -6.27 -8.99 1.20
CA MET A 164 -6.36 -10.20 0.39
C MET A 164 -7.46 -10.09 -0.66
N LEU A 165 -8.65 -9.61 -0.27
CA LEU A 165 -9.73 -9.34 -1.22
C LEU A 165 -9.28 -8.35 -2.31
N GLY A 166 -8.60 -7.28 -1.91
CA GLY A 166 -8.01 -6.30 -2.83
C GLY A 166 -7.04 -6.91 -3.83
N LEU A 167 -6.12 -7.76 -3.37
CA LEU A 167 -5.15 -8.45 -4.22
C LEU A 167 -5.82 -9.41 -5.20
N VAL A 168 -6.83 -10.17 -4.75
CA VAL A 168 -7.61 -11.07 -5.61
C VAL A 168 -8.34 -10.30 -6.69
N VAL A 169 -9.04 -9.22 -6.32
CA VAL A 169 -9.77 -8.37 -7.28
C VAL A 169 -8.81 -7.69 -8.25
N LEU A 170 -7.68 -7.17 -7.75
CA LEU A 170 -6.65 -6.53 -8.59
C LEU A 170 -6.04 -7.52 -9.59
N ALA A 171 -5.71 -8.74 -9.17
CA ALA A 171 -5.22 -9.79 -10.05
C ALA A 171 -6.27 -10.20 -11.10
N ALA A 172 -7.54 -10.31 -10.70
CA ALA A 172 -8.63 -10.65 -11.60
C ALA A 172 -8.83 -9.57 -12.67
N VAL A 173 -8.86 -8.29 -12.28
CA VAL A 173 -8.99 -7.16 -13.20
C VAL A 173 -7.75 -7.03 -14.08
N GLY A 174 -6.54 -7.15 -13.52
CA GLY A 174 -5.29 -7.09 -14.28
C GLY A 174 -5.16 -8.22 -15.31
N ALA A 175 -5.67 -9.41 -15.01
CA ALA A 175 -5.73 -10.50 -15.98
C ALA A 175 -6.83 -10.29 -17.03
N ALA A 176 -7.99 -9.77 -16.61
CA ALA A 176 -9.15 -9.57 -17.47
C ALA A 176 -8.99 -8.42 -18.45
N VAL A 177 -8.25 -7.37 -18.10
CA VAL A 177 -8.03 -6.19 -18.93
C VAL A 177 -6.73 -6.35 -19.70
N GLN A 178 -6.83 -6.49 -21.02
CA GLN A 178 -5.68 -6.57 -21.90
C GLN A 178 -5.66 -5.36 -22.82
N VAL A 179 -4.58 -4.58 -22.75
CA VAL A 179 -4.34 -3.51 -23.71
C VAL A 179 -3.44 -4.04 -24.82
N SER A 180 -3.93 -3.97 -26.05
CA SER A 180 -3.15 -4.28 -27.26
C SER A 180 -3.00 -3.02 -28.10
N VAL A 181 -1.77 -2.83 -28.60
CA VAL A 181 -1.46 -1.74 -29.52
C VAL A 181 -0.87 -2.35 -30.79
N THR A 182 -1.59 -2.18 -31.88
CA THR A 182 -1.16 -2.54 -33.22
C THR A 182 -0.60 -1.30 -33.90
N VAL A 183 0.67 -1.35 -34.25
CA VAL A 183 1.40 -0.24 -34.87
C VAL A 183 0.98 -0.13 -36.34
N PRO A 184 0.80 1.08 -36.90
CA PRO A 184 0.54 1.23 -38.33
C PRO A 184 1.69 0.67 -39.16
N PHE A 185 1.38 -0.07 -40.21
CA PHE A 185 2.33 -0.50 -41.25
C PHE A 185 1.77 -0.16 -42.64
N ALA A 186 2.61 -0.19 -43.68
CA ALA A 186 2.25 0.29 -45.01
C ALA A 186 0.91 -0.30 -45.51
N GLY A 187 -0.14 0.54 -45.52
CA GLY A 187 -1.50 0.18 -45.96
C GLY A 187 -2.51 -0.11 -44.85
N ALA A 188 -2.11 -0.20 -43.58
CA ALA A 188 -3.01 -0.48 -42.44
C ALA A 188 -2.91 0.61 -41.36
N PRO A 189 -4.05 1.10 -40.84
CA PRO A 189 -4.05 2.02 -39.70
C PRO A 189 -3.55 1.32 -38.44
N GLY A 190 -2.97 2.10 -37.53
CA GLY A 190 -2.71 1.62 -36.18
C GLY A 190 -4.02 1.44 -35.42
N GLU A 191 -4.06 0.45 -34.54
CA GLU A 191 -5.23 0.15 -33.72
C GLU A 191 -4.84 0.07 -32.25
N LEU A 192 -5.64 0.70 -31.40
CA LEU A 192 -5.56 0.52 -29.96
C LEU A 192 -6.82 -0.21 -29.53
N SER A 193 -6.65 -1.42 -29.03
CA SER A 193 -7.75 -2.28 -28.61
C SER A 193 -7.65 -2.57 -27.12
N LEU A 194 -8.79 -2.48 -26.46
CA LEU A 194 -8.99 -2.89 -25.08
C LEU A 194 -9.86 -4.13 -25.13
N SER A 195 -9.28 -5.29 -24.84
CA SER A 195 -10.06 -6.51 -24.67
C SER A 195 -10.32 -6.77 -23.21
N THR A 196 -11.51 -7.29 -22.93
CA THR A 196 -11.92 -7.68 -21.58
C THR A 196 -12.35 -9.13 -21.59
N GLY A 197 -11.89 -9.91 -20.61
CA GLY A 197 -12.31 -11.30 -20.46
C GLY A 197 -11.34 -12.12 -19.62
N LEU A 198 -11.90 -12.94 -18.72
CA LEU A 198 -11.13 -13.93 -17.95
C LEU A 198 -11.03 -15.29 -18.65
N ALA A 199 -11.94 -15.57 -19.59
CA ALA A 199 -11.96 -16.83 -20.33
C ALA A 199 -10.68 -16.96 -21.16
N GLY A 200 -9.87 -17.98 -20.87
CA GLY A 200 -8.55 -18.19 -21.49
C GLY A 200 -7.36 -17.55 -20.77
N TYR A 201 -7.60 -16.72 -19.74
CA TYR A 201 -6.55 -16.01 -18.98
C TYR A 201 -6.37 -16.53 -17.54
N TRP A 202 -6.91 -17.71 -17.21
CA TRP A 202 -6.77 -18.31 -15.88
C TRP A 202 -5.32 -18.52 -15.44
N GLY A 203 -4.44 -18.93 -16.36
CA GLY A 203 -3.02 -19.07 -16.07
C GLY A 203 -2.36 -17.72 -15.73
N ARG A 204 -2.78 -16.65 -16.40
CA ARG A 204 -2.32 -15.29 -16.13
C ARG A 204 -2.83 -14.79 -14.78
N PHE A 205 -4.10 -14.99 -14.48
CA PHE A 205 -4.69 -14.67 -13.19
C PHE A 205 -3.95 -15.38 -12.05
N ALA A 206 -3.69 -16.69 -12.17
CA ALA A 206 -2.97 -17.46 -11.17
C ALA A 206 -1.54 -16.93 -10.96
N LEU A 207 -0.84 -16.60 -12.05
CA LEU A 207 0.50 -16.01 -11.99
C LEU A 207 0.48 -14.63 -11.31
N ASP A 208 -0.46 -13.77 -11.67
CA ASP A 208 -0.59 -12.43 -11.08
C ASP A 208 -0.98 -12.50 -9.61
N LEU A 209 -1.88 -13.40 -9.24
CA LEU A 209 -2.25 -13.64 -7.86
C LEU A 209 -1.05 -14.16 -7.05
N ALA A 210 -0.29 -15.13 -7.58
CA ALA A 210 0.90 -15.64 -6.92
C ALA A 210 1.97 -14.54 -6.76
N ALA A 211 2.24 -13.77 -7.82
CA ALA A 211 3.22 -12.70 -7.82
C ALA A 211 2.84 -11.55 -6.87
N THR A 212 1.56 -11.18 -6.81
CA THR A 212 1.05 -10.11 -5.95
C THR A 212 0.99 -10.51 -4.47
N THR A 213 0.71 -11.79 -4.17
CA THR A 213 0.61 -12.29 -2.79
C THR A 213 1.94 -12.71 -2.19
N ALA A 214 2.97 -12.98 -3.00
CA ALA A 214 4.28 -13.43 -2.54
C ALA A 214 4.90 -12.54 -1.43
N PRO A 215 4.92 -11.19 -1.53
CA PRO A 215 5.47 -10.36 -0.47
C PRO A 215 4.67 -10.45 0.83
N TYR A 216 3.34 -10.60 0.73
CA TYR A 216 2.48 -10.74 1.90
C TYR A 216 2.78 -12.04 2.64
N GLY A 217 2.90 -13.15 1.90
CA GLY A 217 3.27 -14.46 2.43
C GLY A 217 4.66 -14.46 3.09
N LEU A 218 5.65 -13.87 2.44
CA LEU A 218 7.01 -13.73 2.99
C LEU A 218 7.02 -12.96 4.31
N VAL A 219 6.29 -11.85 4.37
CA VAL A 219 6.19 -11.06 5.60
C VAL A 219 5.44 -11.80 6.71
N SER A 220 4.35 -12.52 6.39
CA SER A 220 3.62 -13.29 7.40
C SER A 220 4.47 -14.42 7.98
N VAL A 221 5.22 -15.13 7.13
CA VAL A 221 6.13 -16.20 7.57
C VAL A 221 7.26 -15.62 8.43
N TRP A 222 7.86 -14.51 8.01
CA TRP A 222 8.92 -13.85 8.77
C TRP A 222 8.44 -13.41 10.17
N ARG A 223 7.23 -12.84 10.26
CA ARG A 223 6.62 -12.47 11.54
C ARG A 223 6.32 -13.67 12.44
N GLY A 224 5.83 -14.78 11.86
CA GLY A 224 5.60 -16.02 12.60
C GLY A 224 6.89 -16.56 13.22
N ALA A 225 7.97 -16.59 12.46
CA ALA A 225 9.28 -17.10 12.92
C ALA A 225 9.93 -16.25 14.03
N HIS A 226 9.68 -14.94 14.07
CA HIS A 226 10.26 -14.03 15.06
C HIS A 226 9.31 -13.73 16.23
N GLY A 227 8.01 -13.99 16.08
CA GLY A 227 7.00 -13.80 17.11
C GLY A 227 6.97 -14.92 18.16
N SER A 228 7.26 -16.16 17.76
CA SER A 228 7.20 -17.33 18.66
C SER A 228 8.37 -17.45 19.65
N GLY A 229 9.39 -16.59 19.55
CA GLY A 229 10.59 -16.61 20.40
C GLY A 229 10.56 -15.64 21.59
N ARG A 230 9.44 -14.97 21.88
CA ARG A 230 9.34 -13.94 22.94
C ARG A 230 8.44 -14.31 24.13
N GLU A 231 7.94 -15.54 24.17
CA GLU A 231 7.13 -16.09 25.28
C GLU A 231 7.83 -17.24 26.03
N ALA A 232 9.15 -17.38 25.93
CA ALA A 232 9.95 -18.28 26.76
C ALA A 232 10.88 -17.49 27.69
#